data_AF-A0A951K9V8-F1
#
_entry.id   AF-A0A951K9V8-F1
#
_cell.length_a   1.000
_cell.length_b   1.000
_cell.length_c   1.000
_cell.angle_alpha   90.00
_cell.angle_beta   90.00
_cell.angle_gamma   90.00
#
_symmetry.space_group_name_H-M   'P 1'
#
loop_
_entity.id
_entity.type
_entity.pdbx_description
1 polymer ?
#
loop_
_entity_poly.entity_id
_entity_poly.type
_entity_poly.pdbx_seq_one_letter_code
_entity_poly.pdbx_strand_id
1 'polypeptide(L)'
;MIFSEFGRRVPENSNLATDHGAANLMFVTGTKVKGGHYGEIPSLSKLDEGDNLVYTTDFRRVYATMIAGWPGYRDMGGLLNGDSATFGMFA
;
A
#
# COMPACT_ATOMS: atom_id res chain seq x y z
N MET A 1 -3.03 5.16 -10.55
CA MET A 1 -2.77 4.20 -9.44
C MET A 1 -3.31 2.86 -9.86
N ILE A 2 -2.57 1.79 -9.60
CA ILE A 2 -2.96 0.41 -9.85
C ILE A 2 -2.90 -0.28 -8.48
N PHE A 3 -4.02 -0.90 -8.10
CA PHE A 3 -4.23 -1.54 -6.82
C PHE A 3 -4.99 -2.85 -7.02
N SER A 4 -4.70 -3.84 -6.18
CA SER A 4 -5.45 -5.07 -6.06
C SER A 4 -5.56 -5.44 -4.58
N GLU A 5 -6.75 -5.83 -4.14
CA GLU A 5 -6.94 -6.38 -2.79
C GLU A 5 -6.33 -7.78 -2.64
N PHE A 6 -6.00 -8.43 -3.77
CA PHE A 6 -5.51 -9.80 -3.81
C PHE A 6 -4.00 -9.86 -3.58
N GLY A 7 -3.57 -9.47 -2.38
CA GLY A 7 -2.23 -9.75 -1.86
C GLY A 7 -1.97 -11.25 -1.75
N ARG A 8 -0.71 -11.66 -1.55
CA ARG A 8 -0.30 -13.08 -1.47
C ARG A 8 0.36 -13.37 -0.14
N ARG A 9 0.07 -14.53 0.46
CA ARG A 9 0.84 -15.05 1.59
C ARG A 9 2.21 -15.53 1.11
N VAL A 10 3.19 -15.51 2.02
CA VAL A 10 4.56 -15.93 1.69
C VAL A 10 4.67 -17.45 1.51
N PRO A 11 4.07 -18.29 2.37
CA PRO A 11 4.16 -19.74 2.21
C PRO A 11 3.36 -20.29 1.02
N GLU A 12 3.85 -21.40 0.47
CA GLU A 12 3.13 -22.21 -0.51
C GLU A 12 1.94 -22.93 0.16
N ASN A 13 0.81 -23.04 -0.55
CA ASN A 13 -0.36 -23.79 -0.13
C ASN A 13 -0.38 -25.21 -0.73
N SER A 14 -1.36 -26.04 -0.35
CA SER A 14 -1.45 -27.44 -0.79
C SER A 14 -1.62 -27.65 -2.30
N ASN A 15 -1.89 -26.57 -3.06
CA ASN A 15 -2.09 -26.60 -4.51
C ASN A 15 -0.85 -26.13 -5.29
N LEU A 16 0.32 -26.04 -4.66
CA LEU A 16 1.56 -25.53 -5.26
C LEU A 16 1.42 -24.06 -5.73
N ALA A 17 0.63 -23.28 -4.99
CA ALA A 17 0.40 -21.86 -5.22
C ALA A 17 0.53 -21.09 -3.90
N THR A 18 0.06 -19.85 -3.84
CA THR A 18 -0.02 -19.08 -2.59
C THR A 18 -1.49 -18.81 -2.23
N ASP A 19 -1.77 -18.48 -0.98
CA ASP A 19 -3.10 -18.02 -0.57
C ASP A 19 -3.25 -16.50 -0.71
N HIS A 20 -4.51 -16.04 -0.66
CA HIS A 20 -4.81 -14.61 -0.51
C HIS A 20 -4.24 -14.09 0.82
N GLY A 21 -3.39 -13.08 0.72
CA GLY A 21 -2.73 -12.43 1.85
C GLY A 21 -3.18 -10.99 2.08
N ALA A 22 -2.91 -10.48 3.28
CA ALA A 22 -3.37 -9.18 3.75
C ALA A 22 -2.62 -7.96 3.20
N ALA A 23 -1.46 -8.15 2.56
CA ALA A 23 -0.61 -7.05 2.08
C ALA A 23 -0.22 -7.21 0.60
N ASN A 24 -0.06 -6.08 -0.10
CA ASN A 24 0.29 -6.04 -1.52
C ASN A 24 1.10 -4.76 -1.85
N LEU A 25 1.65 -4.71 -3.07
CA LEU A 25 2.26 -3.54 -3.65
C LEU A 25 1.21 -2.67 -4.37
N MET A 26 1.39 -1.36 -4.32
CA MET A 26 0.61 -0.40 -5.12
C MET A 26 1.53 0.32 -6.08
N PHE A 27 1.10 0.45 -7.34
CA PHE A 27 1.85 1.16 -8.37
C PHE A 27 1.19 2.49 -8.69
N VAL A 28 1.99 3.54 -8.83
CA VAL A 28 1.54 4.84 -9.30
C VAL A 28 2.42 5.26 -10.47
N THR A 29 1.77 5.64 -11.57
CA THR A 29 2.42 6.03 -12.82
C THR A 29 1.74 7.27 -13.37
N GLY A 30 2.51 8.15 -14.00
CA GLY A 30 2.06 9.41 -14.56
C GLY A 30 3.18 10.44 -14.65
N THR A 31 3.01 11.45 -15.50
CA THR A 31 4.03 12.49 -15.76
C THR A 31 4.37 13.37 -14.56
N LYS A 32 3.43 13.49 -13.60
CA LYS A 32 3.61 14.25 -12.35
C LYS A 32 4.09 13.41 -11.17
N VAL A 33 4.32 12.12 -11.37
CA VAL A 33 4.73 11.19 -10.32
C VAL A 33 6.25 11.25 -10.20
N LYS A 34 6.74 11.60 -9.02
CA LYS A 34 8.15 11.41 -8.65
C LYS A 34 8.38 9.92 -8.44
N GLY A 35 9.09 9.29 -9.37
CA GLY A 35 9.41 7.85 -9.29
C GLY A 35 10.25 7.50 -8.06
N GLY A 36 10.17 6.25 -7.62
CA GLY A 36 10.91 5.74 -6.46
C GLY A 36 10.12 4.69 -5.70
N HIS A 37 10.74 4.13 -4.66
CA HIS A 37 10.09 3.24 -3.72
C HIS A 37 9.62 4.05 -2.52
N TYR A 38 8.35 3.86 -2.15
CA TYR A 38 7.74 4.53 -1.00
C TYR A 38 7.31 3.48 0.02
N GLY A 39 7.65 3.71 1.29
CA GLY A 39 7.50 2.72 2.36
C GLY A 39 8.73 1.85 2.53
N GLU A 40 8.63 0.84 3.40
CA GLU A 40 9.73 -0.06 3.73
C GLU A 40 9.57 -1.41 3.03
N ILE A 41 10.69 -2.07 2.75
CA ILE A 41 10.69 -3.44 2.23
C ILE A 41 10.24 -4.39 3.36
N PRO A 42 9.17 -5.18 3.17
CA PRO A 42 8.70 -6.08 4.19
C PRO A 42 9.63 -7.28 4.39
N SER A 43 9.58 -7.86 5.59
CA SER A 43 10.24 -9.14 5.86
C SER A 43 9.42 -10.30 5.31
N LEU A 44 10.08 -11.24 4.63
CA LEU A 44 9.47 -12.50 4.19
C LEU A 44 9.58 -13.61 5.24
N SER A 45 10.22 -13.35 6.38
CA SER A 45 10.43 -14.32 7.46
C SER A 45 9.77 -13.92 8.78
N LYS A 46 9.31 -12.67 8.90
CA LYS A 46 8.53 -12.18 10.04
C LYS A 46 7.10 -11.94 9.58
N LEU A 47 6.26 -12.96 9.74
CA LEU A 47 4.86 -12.97 9.34
C LEU A 47 3.96 -12.79 10.56
N ASP A 48 2.69 -12.45 10.34
CA ASP A 48 1.68 -12.50 11.41
C ASP A 48 1.23 -13.94 11.71
N GLU A 49 0.33 -14.10 12.69
CA GLU A 49 -0.19 -15.41 13.10
C GLU A 49 -0.94 -16.17 11.99
N GLY A 50 -1.33 -15.48 10.91
CA GLY A 50 -2.01 -16.06 9.75
C GLY A 50 -1.11 -16.22 8.53
N ASP A 51 0.22 -16.22 8.70
CA ASP A 51 1.22 -16.27 7.64
C ASP A 51 1.13 -15.13 6.63
N ASN A 52 0.51 -14.01 7.01
CA ASN A 52 0.49 -12.83 6.16
C ASN A 52 1.78 -12.04 6.31
N LEU A 53 2.17 -11.45 5.20
CA LEU A 53 3.18 -10.42 5.19
C LEU A 53 2.68 -9.21 6.00
N VAL A 54 3.47 -8.80 7.00
CA VAL A 54 3.16 -7.63 7.82
C VAL A 54 3.32 -6.37 6.96
N TYR A 55 2.24 -5.61 6.80
CA TYR A 55 2.28 -4.39 6.00
C TYR A 55 3.23 -3.36 6.62
N THR A 56 3.99 -2.68 5.77
CA THR A 56 4.89 -1.59 6.21
C THR A 56 4.27 -0.21 6.00
N THR A 57 3.22 -0.15 5.19
CA THR A 57 2.54 1.08 4.80
C THR A 57 1.04 0.88 4.91
N ASP A 58 0.40 1.65 5.78
CA ASP A 58 -1.06 1.73 5.81
C ASP A 58 -1.56 2.30 4.46
N PHE A 59 -2.47 1.58 3.81
CA PHE A 59 -3.00 1.95 2.51
C PHE A 59 -3.59 3.37 2.50
N ARG A 60 -4.16 3.83 3.62
CA ARG A 60 -4.74 5.18 3.75
C ARG A 60 -3.71 6.27 3.46
N ARG A 61 -2.42 6.03 3.71
CA ARG A 61 -1.34 6.97 3.32
C ARG A 61 -1.21 7.10 1.82
N VAL A 62 -1.37 6.00 1.07
CA VAL A 62 -1.33 6.01 -0.40
C VAL A 62 -2.55 6.76 -0.95
N TYR A 63 -3.74 6.47 -0.42
CA TYR A 63 -4.97 7.18 -0.81
C TYR A 63 -4.90 8.67 -0.47
N ALA A 64 -4.45 9.03 0.74
CA ALA A 64 -4.25 10.42 1.14
C ALA A 64 -3.28 11.13 0.18
N THR A 65 -2.20 10.46 -0.23
CA THR A 65 -1.23 11.00 -1.19
C THR A 65 -1.88 11.27 -2.54
N MET A 66 -2.68 10.34 -3.05
CA MET A 66 -3.40 10.51 -4.32
C MET A 66 -4.42 11.64 -4.24
N ILE A 67 -5.21 11.70 -3.17
CA ILE A 67 -6.30 12.68 -2.99
C ILE A 67 -5.72 14.10 -2.77
N ALA A 68 -4.64 14.22 -2.00
CA ALA A 68 -3.99 15.51 -1.80
C ALA A 68 -3.22 15.97 -3.05
N GLY A 69 -2.53 15.06 -3.73
CA GLY A 69 -1.63 15.42 -4.83
C GLY A 69 -2.30 15.58 -6.18
N TRP A 70 -3.40 14.86 -6.45
CA TRP A 70 -4.06 14.90 -7.75
C TRP A 70 -5.23 15.91 -7.81
N PRO A 71 -6.33 15.74 -7.06
CA PRO A 71 -7.42 16.73 -7.04
C PRO A 71 -7.19 17.88 -6.04
N GLY A 72 -6.17 17.83 -5.17
CA GLY A 72 -5.84 18.94 -4.26
C GLY A 72 -6.66 19.01 -2.98
N TYR A 73 -7.40 17.96 -2.62
CA TYR A 73 -8.23 17.93 -1.42
C TYR A 73 -7.39 17.64 -0.17
N ARG A 74 -7.63 18.34 0.95
CA ARG A 74 -6.71 18.33 2.11
C ARG A 74 -7.29 17.85 3.43
N ASP A 75 -8.61 17.71 3.56
CA ASP A 75 -9.24 17.25 4.81
C ASP A 75 -9.30 15.71 4.87
N MET A 76 -8.16 15.09 5.20
CA MET A 76 -8.06 13.63 5.29
C MET A 76 -8.77 13.07 6.53
N GLY A 77 -8.83 13.83 7.62
CA GLY A 77 -9.51 13.43 8.84
C GLY A 77 -10.97 13.11 8.59
N GLY A 78 -11.69 13.99 7.88
CA GLY A 78 -13.09 13.79 7.52
C GLY A 78 -13.34 12.68 6.48
N LEU A 79 -12.35 12.39 5.61
CA LEU A 79 -12.53 11.46 4.51
C LEU A 79 -12.03 10.03 4.79
N LEU A 80 -10.90 9.89 5.50
CA LEU A 80 -10.22 8.61 5.75
C LEU A 80 -10.25 8.19 7.22
N ASN A 81 -11.10 8.85 8.02
CA ASN A 81 -11.27 8.60 9.45
C ASN A 81 -9.94 8.65 10.22
N GLY A 82 -9.20 9.74 10.03
CA GLY A 82 -7.94 10.02 10.71
C GLY A 82 -6.89 10.70 9.84
N ASP A 83 -5.91 11.33 10.48
CA ASP A 83 -4.82 12.00 9.77
C ASP A 83 -3.84 10.95 9.21
N SER A 84 -3.75 10.89 7.88
CA SER A 84 -2.82 10.02 7.17
C SER A 84 -1.73 10.86 6.50
N ALA A 85 -0.49 10.72 6.98
CA ALA A 85 0.65 11.40 6.37
C ALA A 85 0.83 10.99 4.90
N THR A 86 0.96 11.99 4.03
CA THR A 86 1.17 11.79 2.59
C THR A 86 2.63 11.51 2.27
N PHE A 87 2.87 10.92 1.10
CA PHE A 87 4.18 10.85 0.49
C PHE A 87 4.43 12.09 -0.37
N GLY A 88 5.69 12.49 -0.51
CA GLY A 88 6.12 13.52 -1.46
C GLY A 88 6.10 13.05 -2.92
N MET A 89 5.08 12.30 -3.32
CA MET A 89 5.00 11.58 -4.60
C MET A 89 4.62 12.47 -5.78
N PHE A 90 3.95 13.59 -5.54
CA PHE A 90 3.55 14.54 -6.58
C PHE A 90 4.49 15.76 -6.57
N ALA A 91 4.82 16.23 -7.78
CA ALA A 91 5.55 17.47 -8.02
C ALA A 91 4.60 18.67 -8.14
#